data_AF-A0A955PXE9-F1
#
_entry.id   AF-A0A955PXE9-F1
#
_cell.length_a   1.000
_cell.length_b   1.000
_cell.length_c   1.000
_cell.angle_alpha   90.00
_cell.angle_beta   90.00
_cell.angle_gamma   90.00
#
_symmetry.space_group_name_H-M   'P 1'
#
loop_
_entity.id
_entity.type
_entity.pdbx_description
1 polymer ?
#
loop_
_entity_poly.entity_id
_entity_poly.type
_entity_poly.pdbx_seq_one_letter_code
_entity_poly.pdbx_strand_id
1 'polypeptide(L)'
;SIVDERKFMAIGGRSETILTLLKKEIPHTCPSLKEALTLCQHAFEQGADSRSNLEGLEVALLDRTRIGRRFRRVPILEATQILA
;
A
#
# COMPACT_ATOMS: atom_id res chain seq x y z
N SER A 1 19.36 -10.53 7.29
CA SER A 1 18.93 -9.78 8.49
C SER A 1 17.43 -9.55 8.42
N ILE A 2 16.65 -10.01 9.40
CA ILE A 2 15.20 -9.78 9.46
C ILE A 2 15.01 -8.42 10.14
N VAL A 3 14.46 -7.45 9.42
CA VAL A 3 13.94 -6.22 10.03
C VAL A 3 12.43 -6.42 10.13
N ASP A 4 11.96 -6.83 11.31
CA ASP A 4 10.53 -6.95 11.62
C ASP A 4 9.98 -5.56 11.93
N GLU A 5 9.63 -4.83 10.88
CA GLU A 5 8.81 -3.63 11.03
C GLU A 5 7.35 -4.05 11.10
N ARG A 6 6.77 -4.06 12.32
CA ARG A 6 5.37 -4.46 12.59
C ARG A 6 4.30 -3.75 11.74
N LYS A 7 4.67 -2.70 11.00
CA LYS A 7 3.75 -1.80 10.31
C LYS A 7 3.54 -2.13 8.83
N PHE A 8 4.53 -2.72 8.16
CA PHE A 8 4.45 -3.00 6.73
C PHE A 8 5.34 -4.17 6.32
N MET A 9 5.02 -4.77 5.18
CA MET A 9 5.80 -5.85 4.57
C MET A 9 5.76 -5.69 3.07
N ALA A 10 6.88 -5.94 2.40
CA ALA A 10 6.96 -6.04 0.95
C ALA A 10 7.75 -7.29 0.57
N ILE A 11 7.27 -7.98 -0.46
CA ILE A 11 7.85 -9.24 -0.97
C ILE A 11 7.89 -9.15 -2.50
N GLY A 12 8.91 -9.74 -3.12
CA GLY A 12 9.08 -9.81 -4.57
C GLY A 12 10.35 -9.12 -5.07
N GLY A 13 10.59 -9.13 -6.38
CA GLY A 13 11.88 -8.69 -6.97
C GLY A 13 12.26 -7.22 -6.72
N ARG A 14 11.34 -6.40 -6.23
CA ARG A 14 11.53 -4.96 -5.96
C ARG A 14 11.31 -4.59 -4.50
N SER A 15 11.23 -5.58 -3.61
CA SER A 15 10.87 -5.35 -2.21
C SER A 15 11.87 -4.46 -1.47
N GLU A 16 13.16 -4.51 -1.80
CA GLU A 16 14.18 -3.71 -1.12
C GLU A 16 13.99 -2.19 -1.31
N THR A 17 13.74 -1.76 -2.55
CA THR A 17 13.42 -0.36 -2.88
C THR A 17 12.15 0.10 -2.15
N ILE A 18 11.09 -0.72 -2.18
CA ILE A 18 9.81 -0.44 -1.51
C ILE A 18 10.02 -0.33 0.00
N LEU A 19 10.71 -1.28 0.63
CA LEU A 19 10.98 -1.27 2.07
C LEU A 19 11.80 -0.03 2.47
N THR A 20 12.78 0.37 1.66
CA THR A 20 13.60 1.55 1.94
C THR A 20 12.77 2.84 1.96
N LEU A 21 11.84 2.99 1.01
CA LEU A 21 10.92 4.13 0.98
C LEU A 21 9.95 4.10 2.15
N LEU A 22 9.30 2.96 2.41
CA LEU A 22 8.33 2.82 3.49
C LEU A 22 8.97 3.11 4.86
N LYS A 23 10.21 2.66 5.10
CA LYS A 23 10.97 2.97 6.33
C LYS A 23 11.18 4.47 6.54
N LYS A 24 11.36 5.21 5.45
CA LYS A 24 11.63 6.65 5.49
C LYS A 24 10.35 7.47 5.63
N GLU A 25 9.28 7.04 4.99
CA GLU A 25 8.09 7.87 4.79
C GLU A 25 6.88 7.44 5.64
N ILE A 26 6.87 6.23 6.20
CA ILE A 26 5.71 5.79 7.01
C ILE A 26 5.60 6.61 8.30
N PRO A 27 4.41 7.14 8.63
CA PRO A 27 4.23 7.90 9.86
C PRO A 27 4.42 7.05 11.11
N HIS A 28 4.77 7.72 12.21
CA HIS A 28 4.84 7.07 13.51
C HIS A 28 3.47 6.61 14.01
N THR A 29 2.42 7.35 13.65
CA THR A 29 1.01 7.03 13.91
C THR A 29 0.42 6.11 12.85
N CYS A 30 -0.76 5.53 13.13
CA CYS A 30 -1.49 4.74 12.14
C CYS A 30 -1.97 5.66 11.00
N PRO A 31 -1.56 5.44 9.74
CA PRO A 31 -2.03 6.25 8.63
C PRO A 31 -3.51 6.02 8.36
N SER A 32 -4.18 7.04 7.84
CA SER A 32 -5.49 6.86 7.21
C SER A 32 -5.37 5.97 5.98
N LEU A 33 -6.51 5.43 5.52
CA LEU A 33 -6.55 4.60 4.32
C LEU A 33 -6.02 5.32 3.08
N LYS A 34 -6.33 6.62 2.94
CA LYS A 34 -5.84 7.47 1.84
C LYS A 34 -4.33 7.60 1.90
N GLU A 35 -3.77 7.99 3.06
CA GLU A 35 -2.32 8.14 3.24
C GLU A 35 -1.57 6.83 2.98
N ALA A 36 -2.10 5.70 3.47
CA ALA A 36 -1.51 4.39 3.23
C ALA A 36 -1.52 4.02 1.73
N LEU A 37 -2.62 4.26 1.03
CA LEU A 37 -2.72 3.96 -0.40
C LEU A 37 -1.83 4.87 -1.25
N THR A 38 -1.75 6.16 -0.93
CA THR A 38 -0.83 7.11 -1.57
C THR A 38 0.61 6.68 -1.39
N LEU A 39 1.00 6.29 -0.18
CA LEU A 39 2.35 5.82 0.12
C LEU A 39 2.68 4.54 -0.66
N CYS A 40 1.73 3.60 -0.77
CA CYS A 40 1.91 2.41 -1.59
C CYS A 40 2.09 2.77 -3.07
N GLN A 41 1.27 3.66 -3.63
CA GLN A 41 1.41 4.10 -5.03
C GLN A 41 2.80 4.71 -5.25
N HIS A 42 3.23 5.62 -4.38
CA HIS A 42 4.56 6.22 -4.46
C HIS A 42 5.68 5.17 -4.37
N ALA A 43 5.57 4.19 -3.46
CA ALA A 43 6.55 3.12 -3.33
C ALA A 43 6.65 2.24 -4.60
N PHE A 44 5.52 1.94 -5.24
CA PHE A 44 5.49 1.18 -6.49
C PHE A 44 5.96 1.99 -7.70
N GLU A 45 5.77 3.30 -7.71
CA GLU A 45 6.33 4.19 -8.74
C GLU A 45 7.86 4.27 -8.65
N GLN A 46 8.41 4.44 -7.45
CA GLN A 46 9.88 4.49 -7.24
C GLN A 46 10.58 3.17 -7.54
N GLY A 47 9.86 2.05 -7.42
CA GLY A 47 10.33 0.73 -7.84
C GLY A 47 10.14 0.42 -9.32
N ALA A 48 9.45 1.25 -10.11
CA ALA A 48 9.11 0.95 -11.49
C ALA A 48 9.87 1.85 -12.49
N ASP A 49 10.28 1.27 -13.61
CA ASP A 49 10.84 2.02 -14.75
C ASP A 49 9.78 2.87 -15.48
N SER A 50 8.52 2.83 -15.05
CA SER A 50 7.39 3.54 -15.64
C SER A 50 6.40 3.95 -14.55
N ARG A 51 5.70 5.08 -14.73
CA ARG A 51 4.70 5.56 -13.76
C ARG A 51 3.63 4.48 -13.53
N SER A 52 3.59 3.94 -12.32
CA SER A 52 2.59 2.96 -11.91
C SER A 52 1.26 3.67 -11.70
N ASN A 53 0.40 3.67 -12.72
CA ASN A 53 -0.99 4.05 -12.53
C ASN A 53 -1.71 2.98 -11.65
N LEU A 54 -2.84 3.33 -11.05
CA LEU A 54 -3.62 2.37 -10.25
C LEU A 54 -4.11 1.16 -11.07
N GLU A 55 -4.18 1.25 -12.40
CA GLU A 55 -4.70 0.17 -13.26
C GLU A 55 -3.79 -1.07 -13.25
N GLY A 56 -2.49 -0.90 -12.95
CA GLY A 56 -1.55 -2.01 -12.78
C GLY A 56 -1.52 -2.62 -11.38
N LEU A 57 -2.33 -2.12 -10.44
CA LEU A 57 -2.32 -2.53 -9.04
C LEU A 57 -3.57 -3.31 -8.65
N GLU A 58 -3.38 -4.45 -7.98
CA GLU A 58 -4.46 -5.11 -7.25
C GLU A 58 -4.47 -4.65 -5.79
N VAL A 59 -5.60 -4.11 -5.34
CA VAL A 59 -5.76 -3.61 -3.97
C VAL A 59 -6.82 -4.43 -3.22
N ALA A 60 -6.51 -4.77 -1.98
CA ALA A 60 -7.43 -5.45 -1.07
C ALA A 60 -7.30 -4.90 0.36
N LEU A 61 -8.37 -4.98 1.12
CA LEU A 61 -8.44 -4.47 2.49
C LEU A 61 -8.98 -5.53 3.44
N LEU A 62 -8.46 -5.48 4.67
CA LEU A 62 -9.05 -6.13 5.83
C LEU A 62 -9.81 -5.07 6.64
N ASP A 63 -11.11 -4.94 6.38
CA ASP A 63 -11.96 -3.95 7.02
C ASP A 63 -12.64 -4.53 8.27
N ARG A 64 -12.16 -4.12 9.44
CA ARG A 64 -12.66 -4.59 10.74
C ARG A 64 -14.00 -3.96 11.15
N THR A 65 -14.47 -2.95 10.42
CA THR A 65 -15.77 -2.30 10.71
C THR A 65 -16.96 -3.07 10.14
N ARG A 66 -16.73 -3.96 9.16
CA ARG A 66 -17.78 -4.75 8.52
C ARG A 66 -18.20 -5.95 9.36
N ILE A 67 -19.50 -6.21 9.37
CA ILE A 67 -20.09 -7.46 9.88
C ILE A 67 -19.92 -8.54 8.82
N GLY A 68 -19.46 -9.73 9.21
CA GLY A 68 -19.21 -10.85 8.30
C GLY A 68 -17.80 -10.85 7.69
N ARG A 69 -17.68 -11.04 6.37
CA ARG A 69 -16.38 -11.18 5.70
C ARG A 69 -15.64 -9.83 5.65
N ARG A 70 -14.62 -9.71 6.52
CA ARG A 70 -13.80 -8.49 6.67
C ARG A 70 -12.83 -8.26 5.52
N PHE A 71 -12.36 -9.33 4.86
CA PHE A 71 -11.48 -9.22 3.70
C PHE A 71 -12.27 -8.95 2.41
N ARG A 72 -11.84 -7.94 1.66
CA ARG A 72 -12.44 -7.57 0.37
C ARG A 72 -11.40 -7.03 -0.61
N ARG A 73 -11.66 -7.23 -1.91
CA ARG A 73 -10.97 -6.52 -2.99
C ARG A 73 -11.51 -5.08 -3.04
N VAL A 74 -10.65 -4.13 -3.40
CA VAL A 74 -11.01 -2.73 -3.65
C VAL A 74 -11.02 -2.54 -5.17
N PRO A 75 -12.20 -2.29 -5.79
CA PRO A 75 -12.28 -2.00 -7.21
C PRO A 75 -11.49 -0.74 -7.57
N ILE A 76 -11.00 -0.66 -8.80
CA ILE A 76 -10.23 0.50 -9.29
C ILE A 76 -10.96 1.83 -9.07
N LEU A 77 -12.28 1.87 -9.31
CA LEU A 77 -13.09 3.07 -9.12
C LEU A 77 -13.06 3.53 -7.65
N GLU A 78 -13.13 2.58 -6.72
CA GLU A 78 -13.08 2.87 -5.28
C GLU A 78 -11.67 3.30 -4.86
N ALA A 79 -10.62 2.65 -5.39
CA ALA A 79 -9.23 3.04 -5.14
C ALA A 79 -8.97 4.48 -5.61
N THR A 80 -9.47 4.86 -6.78
CA THR A 80 -9.39 6.23 -7.30
C THR A 80 -10.15 7.21 -6.41
N GLN A 81 -11.33 6.84 -5.90
CA GLN A 81 -12.10 7.67 -4.96
C GLN A 81 -11.39 7.85 -3.62
N ILE A 82 -10.67 6.83 -3.14
CA ILE A 82 -9.84 6.93 -1.93
C ILE A 82 -8.69 7.91 -2.14
N LEU A 83 -8.11 7.97 -3.35
CA LEU A 83 -7.00 8.86 -3.67
C LEU A 83 -7.42 10.31 -4.00
N ALA A 84 -8.64 10.52 -4.48
CA ALA A 84 -9.22 11.86 -4.72
C ALA A 84 -9.25 12.68 -3.42
#